data_AF-A0A1F7XBY4-F1
#
_entry.id   AF-A0A1F7XBY4-F1
#
_cell.length_a   1.000
_cell.length_b   1.000
_cell.length_c   1.000
_cell.angle_alpha   90.00
_cell.angle_beta   90.00
_cell.angle_gamma   90.00
#
_symmetry.space_group_name_H-M   'P 1'
#
loop_
_entity.id
_entity.type
_entity.pdbx_description
1 polymer ?
#
loop_
_entity_poly.entity_id
_entity_poly.type
_entity_poly.pdbx_seq_one_letter_code
_entity_poly.pdbx_strand_id
1 'polypeptide(L)'
;MSKKKSNFQKNKVTKISLNLDTTPILYTDNINIVANTHGVVLNFMQKAKLVNQVRVVARIGLDRAHAKKFVEKLGQLLLKTEGKTSTENKLIN
;
A
#
# COMPACT_ATOMS: atom_id res chain seq x y z
N MET A 1 16.37 39.90 15.76
CA MET A 1 16.72 38.45 15.66
C MET A 1 15.47 37.64 15.98
N SER A 2 14.64 37.33 14.99
CA SER A 2 13.32 36.69 15.17
C SER A 2 13.38 35.21 14.81
N LYS A 3 13.15 34.34 15.81
CA LYS A 3 13.16 32.88 15.65
C LYS A 3 11.86 32.42 14.97
N LYS A 4 11.99 31.98 13.71
CA LYS A 4 10.93 31.36 12.91
C LYS A 4 10.54 30.02 13.53
N LYS A 5 9.37 29.95 14.18
CA LYS A 5 8.79 28.70 14.69
C LYS A 5 8.37 27.83 13.51
N SER A 6 8.97 26.65 13.39
CA SER A 6 8.62 25.63 12.41
C SER A 6 7.29 24.97 12.82
N ASN A 7 6.25 25.16 12.01
CA ASN A 7 4.97 24.47 12.19
C ASN A 7 5.12 22.99 11.78
N PHE A 8 5.31 22.11 12.76
CA PHE A 8 5.13 20.67 12.59
C PHE A 8 3.64 20.39 12.34
N GLN A 9 3.28 20.03 11.10
CA GLN A 9 1.94 19.54 10.78
C GLN A 9 1.74 18.19 11.48
N LYS A 10 0.89 18.18 12.52
CA LYS A 10 0.41 16.95 13.17
C LYS A 10 -0.24 16.05 12.10
N ASN A 11 0.32 14.85 11.91
CA ASN A 11 -0.31 13.80 11.11
C ASN A 11 -1.72 13.54 11.66
N LYS A 12 -2.76 14.00 10.95
CA LYS A 12 -4.15 13.63 11.24
C LYS A 12 -4.29 12.14 10.94
N VAL A 13 -4.47 11.34 11.98
CA VAL A 13 -4.86 9.93 11.83
C VAL A 13 -6.29 9.92 11.32
N THR A 14 -6.47 9.64 10.03
CA THR A 14 -7.80 9.49 9.42
C THR A 14 -8.46 8.24 9.99
N LYS A 15 -9.51 8.41 10.79
CA LYS A 15 -10.36 7.29 11.22
C LYS A 15 -11.21 6.86 10.04
N ILE A 16 -10.95 5.65 9.53
CA ILE A 16 -11.73 5.03 8.47
C ILE A 16 -12.90 4.32 9.15
N SER A 17 -14.15 4.77 8.90
CA SER A 17 -15.37 4.10 9.35
C SER A 17 -16.00 3.39 8.16
N LEU A 18 -16.23 2.09 8.27
CA LEU A 18 -16.89 1.27 7.26
C LEU A 18 -18.16 0.68 7.89
N ASN A 19 -19.30 0.78 7.19
CA ASN A 19 -20.53 0.08 7.59
C ASN A 19 -20.39 -1.39 7.17
N LEU A 20 -20.23 -2.29 8.14
CA LEU A 20 -19.98 -3.72 7.89
C LEU A 20 -21.21 -4.47 7.38
N ASP A 21 -22.42 -3.95 7.64
CA ASP A 21 -23.67 -4.59 7.22
C ASP A 21 -23.95 -4.39 5.73
N THR A 22 -23.49 -3.26 5.17
CA THR A 22 -23.75 -2.88 3.77
C THR A 22 -22.52 -2.91 2.89
N THR A 23 -21.32 -2.88 3.47
CA THR A 23 -20.06 -2.87 2.72
C THR A 23 -19.51 -4.30 2.67
N PRO A 24 -19.64 -5.02 1.55
CA PRO A 24 -19.05 -6.35 1.45
C PRO A 24 -17.54 -6.24 1.69
N ILE A 25 -17.04 -6.99 2.67
CA ILE A 25 -15.60 -7.12 2.91
C ILE A 25 -15.06 -8.03 1.81
N LEU A 26 -14.43 -7.40 0.82
CA LEU A 26 -13.87 -8.10 -0.32
C LEU A 26 -12.37 -8.33 -0.06
N TYR A 27 -11.98 -9.59 0.02
CA TYR A 27 -10.58 -9.97 0.18
C TYR A 27 -9.93 -10.06 -1.19
N THR A 28 -8.75 -9.45 -1.33
CA THR A 28 -7.97 -9.53 -2.55
C THR A 28 -7.12 -10.79 -2.54
N ASP A 29 -7.25 -11.63 -3.57
CA ASP A 29 -6.43 -12.82 -3.75
C ASP A 29 -5.50 -12.71 -4.96
N ASN A 30 -5.72 -11.71 -5.82
CA ASN A 30 -4.92 -11.48 -7.01
C ASN A 30 -4.77 -9.98 -7.27
N ILE A 31 -3.60 -9.60 -7.79
CA ILE A 31 -3.32 -8.24 -8.27
C ILE A 31 -2.86 -8.35 -9.71
N ASN A 32 -3.54 -7.64 -10.61
CA ASN A 32 -3.13 -7.48 -12.00
C ASN A 32 -2.65 -6.03 -12.19
N ILE A 33 -1.44 -5.88 -12.72
CA ILE A 33 -0.84 -4.56 -12.98
C ILE A 33 -0.61 -4.43 -14.48
N VAL A 34 -1.18 -3.37 -15.07
CA VAL A 34 -0.99 -3.03 -16.48
C VAL A 34 -0.26 -1.69 -16.56
N ALA A 35 0.84 -1.65 -17.31
CA ALA A 35 1.62 -0.44 -17.52
C ALA A 35 1.64 -0.08 -19.02
N ASN A 36 1.61 1.22 -19.31
CA ASN A 36 1.81 1.76 -20.64
C ASN A 36 2.69 3.02 -20.61
N THR A 37 2.81 3.68 -21.76
CA THR A 37 3.60 4.91 -21.89
C THR A 37 3.11 6.05 -20.99
N HIS A 38 1.83 6.08 -20.63
CA HIS A 38 1.20 7.15 -19.86
C HIS A 38 1.18 6.89 -18.35
N GLY A 39 1.10 5.62 -17.93
CA GLY A 39 0.94 5.30 -16.52
C GLY A 39 0.80 3.81 -16.23
N VAL A 40 0.29 3.53 -15.03
CA VAL A 40 0.08 2.19 -14.50
C VAL A 40 -1.32 2.10 -13.90
N VAL A 41 -1.98 0.98 -14.13
CA VAL A 41 -3.24 0.63 -13.49
C VAL A 41 -3.05 -0.64 -12.66
N LEU A 42 -3.35 -0.55 -11.37
CA LEU A 42 -3.38 -1.68 -10.45
C LEU A 42 -4.83 -2.11 -10.27
N ASN A 43 -5.13 -3.36 -10.62
CA ASN A 43 -6.40 -4.01 -10.40
C ASN A 43 -6.25 -4.99 -9.25
N PHE A 44 -6.89 -4.71 -8.13
CA PHE A 44 -7.04 -5.64 -7.02
C PHE A 44 -8.27 -6.48 -7.29
N MET A 45 -8.12 -7.79 -7.26
CA MET A 45 -9.13 -8.73 -7.70
C MET A 45 -9.40 -9.79 -6.64
N GLN A 46 -10.62 -10.31 -6.67
CA GLN A 46 -11.09 -11.44 -5.89
C GLN A 46 -11.62 -12.50 -6.84
N LYS A 47 -11.19 -13.75 -6.70
CA LYS A 47 -11.82 -14.87 -7.43
C LYS A 47 -13.26 -15.05 -6.96
N ALA A 48 -14.19 -15.14 -7.92
CA ALA A 48 -15.55 -15.55 -7.62
C ALA A 48 -15.57 -17.07 -7.37
N LYS A 49 -16.33 -17.51 -6.36
CA LYS A 49 -16.47 -18.94 -6.03
C LYS A 49 -17.18 -19.75 -7.12
N LEU A 50 -18.00 -19.08 -7.94
CA LEU A 50 -18.75 -19.68 -9.02
C LEU A 50 -18.18 -19.17 -10.34
N VAL A 51 -17.63 -20.11 -11.11
CA VAL A 51 -17.10 -19.93 -12.48
C VAL A 51 -15.80 -19.10 -12.53
N ASN A 52 -14.94 -19.33 -13.55
CA ASN A 52 -13.62 -18.71 -13.82
C ASN A 52 -13.65 -17.17 -14.00
N GLN A 53 -14.40 -16.45 -13.17
CA GLN A 53 -14.57 -15.01 -13.21
C GLN A 53 -13.81 -14.40 -12.03
N VAL A 54 -13.09 -13.32 -12.33
CA VAL A 54 -12.42 -12.48 -11.33
C VAL A 54 -13.18 -11.18 -11.20
N ARG A 55 -13.50 -10.77 -9.97
CA ARG A 55 -14.12 -9.48 -9.69
C ARG A 55 -13.03 -8.49 -9.34
N VAL A 56 -12.98 -7.34 -10.02
CA VAL A 56 -12.14 -6.21 -9.58
C VAL A 56 -12.83 -5.54 -8.40
N VAL A 57 -12.12 -5.47 -7.27
CA VAL A 57 -12.64 -4.92 -6.01
C VAL A 57 -12.08 -3.54 -5.72
N ALA A 58 -10.89 -3.23 -6.28
CA ALA A 58 -10.36 -1.88 -6.31
C ALA A 58 -9.50 -1.68 -7.58
N ARG A 59 -9.52 -0.45 -8.10
CA ARG A 59 -8.66 -0.03 -9.22
C ARG A 59 -7.99 1.28 -8.88
N ILE A 60 -6.66 1.32 -9.03
CA ILE A 60 -5.88 2.54 -8.81
C ILE A 60 -5.10 2.83 -10.09
N GLY A 61 -5.35 4.01 -10.67
CA GLY A 61 -4.56 4.56 -11.77
C GLY A 61 -3.50 5.51 -11.25
N LEU A 62 -2.27 5.34 -11.69
CA LEU A 62 -1.13 6.19 -11.35
C LEU A 62 -0.44 6.64 -12.63
N ASP A 63 -0.02 7.91 -12.68
CA ASP A 63 0.99 8.30 -13.67
C ASP A 63 2.33 7.61 -13.37
N ARG A 64 3.29 7.70 -14.29
CA ARG A 64 4.61 7.06 -14.13
C ARG A 64 5.39 7.57 -12.91
N ALA A 65 5.28 8.85 -12.56
CA ALA A 65 6.05 9.43 -11.47
C ALA A 65 5.54 8.94 -10.11
N HIS A 66 4.21 8.92 -9.94
CA HIS A 66 3.54 8.37 -8.76
C HIS A 66 3.73 6.86 -8.66
N ALA A 67 3.66 6.13 -9.78
CA ALA A 67 3.92 4.68 -9.78
C ALA A 67 5.33 4.35 -9.27
N LYS A 68 6.36 5.09 -9.69
CA LYS A 68 7.74 4.91 -9.20
C LYS A 68 7.86 5.16 -7.70
N LYS A 69 7.31 6.27 -7.22
CA LYS A 69 7.31 6.61 -5.78
C LYS A 69 6.55 5.57 -4.96
N PHE A 70 5.43 5.08 -5.48
CA PHE A 70 4.62 4.05 -4.85
C PHE A 70 5.43 2.75 -4.66
N VAL A 71 6.08 2.26 -5.70
CA VAL A 71 6.90 1.03 -5.64
C VAL A 71 8.07 1.21 -4.67
N GLU A 72 8.76 2.35 -4.70
CA GLU A 72 9.88 2.64 -3.80
C GLU A 72 9.43 2.60 -2.33
N LYS A 73 8.34 3.30 -1.99
CA LYS A 73 7.82 3.33 -0.61
C LYS A 73 7.28 2.00 -0.17
N LEU A 74 6.59 1.27 -1.05
CA LEU A 74 6.09 -0.07 -0.73
C LEU A 74 7.25 -1.01 -0.41
N GLY A 75 8.30 -1.04 -1.24
CA GLY A 75 9.49 -1.86 -1.00
C GLY A 75 10.20 -1.49 0.32
N GLN A 76 10.39 -0.19 0.59
CA GLN A 76 10.97 0.27 1.86
C GLN A 76 10.17 -0.18 3.09
N LEU A 77 8.83 -0.21 2.99
CA LEU A 77 7.97 -0.65 4.09
C LEU A 77 8.08 -2.17 4.33
N LEU A 78 8.07 -2.97 3.26
CA LEU A 78 8.20 -4.42 3.35
C LEU A 78 9.54 -4.84 3.96
N LEU A 79 10.64 -4.22 3.53
CA LEU A 79 11.97 -4.49 4.09
C LEU A 79 12.06 -4.13 5.59
N LYS A 80 11.38 -3.07 6.03
CA LYS A 80 11.32 -2.70 7.45
C LYS A 80 10.53 -3.69 8.30
N THR A 81 9.53 -4.35 7.71
CA THR A 81 8.73 -5.37 8.42
C THR A 81 9.43 -6.73 8.46
N GLU A 82 10.29 -7.03 7.49
CA GLU A 82 11.05 -8.28 7.43
C GLU A 82 12.38 -8.21 8.21
N GLY A 83 12.96 -7.01 8.38
CA GLY A 83 14.27 -6.79 9.00
C GLY A 83 14.34 -6.73 10.53
N LYS A 84 13.38 -7.31 11.28
CA LYS A 84 13.42 -7.39 12.76
C LYS A 84 13.68 -8.80 13.31
N THR A 85 14.34 -9.65 12.54
CA THR A 85 14.84 -10.95 13.00
C THR A 85 16.31 -11.12 12.60
N SER A 86 17.21 -10.36 13.24
CA SER A 86 18.61 -10.76 13.49
C SER A 86 19.38 -9.60 14.12
N THR A 87 19.81 -9.79 15.36
CA THR A 87 21.22 -9.69 15.83
C THR A 87 21.26 -9.23 17.30
N GLU A 88 20.88 -10.12 18.21
CA GLU A 88 21.49 -10.19 19.55
C GLU A 88 22.16 -11.57 19.66
N ASN A 89 23.22 -11.76 18.89
CA ASN A 89 24.24 -12.76 19.15
C ASN A 89 25.46 -12.40 18.31
N LYS A 90 26.13 -11.33 18.71
CA LYS A 90 27.55 -11.16 18.42
C LYS A 90 28.29 -11.23 19.75
N LEU A 91 28.66 -12.46 20.10
CA LEU A 91 29.72 -12.78 21.03
C LEU A 91 30.93 -11.91 20.67
N ILE A 92 31.42 -11.15 21.64
CA ILE A 92 32.76 -10.58 21.61
C ILE A 92 33.57 -11.23 22.74
N ASN A 93 34.53 -12.03 22.29
CA ASN A 93 35.69 -12.63 22.96
C ASN A 93 35.50 -13.30 24.32
#